data_AF-A0A6L5F917-F1
#
_entry.id   AF-A0A6L5F917-F1
#
_cell.length_a   1.000
_cell.length_b   1.000
_cell.length_c   1.000
_cell.angle_alpha   90.00
_cell.angle_beta   90.00
_cell.angle_gamma   90.00
#
_symmetry.space_group_name_H-M   'P 1'
#
loop_
_entity.id
_entity.type
_entity.pdbx_description
1 polymer ?
#
loop_
_entity_poly.entity_id
_entity_poly.type
_entity_poly.pdbx_seq_one_letter_code
_entity_poly.pdbx_strand_id
1 'polypeptide(L)'
;MNLSLKALRDHNVFRSTLQHHDLGALHVSFDSLVGNSSTEGRLWDAVHRSEPCAVIGTSGSGKSSVISHVLGPLVPDIAPLRVMVAHALQPDEYTLPHLADQLLHTLRDEAERTLSSDVDAALGKHTQTTTTRRTGAVGGGMRWLGIKLAKDIERQTTIERNSSLHDKTDALRNVLLSIASEDLLPVLIFDDTDRWLIGDTEAATVQWFFDKSLRWLLESCFSVEPPMSLVVAVHPHYFDNVAQAELLAYLDTPITIPRLPGPPAIRRILQYRIEQYTGYHHPDLTDIMTTDGLDAIYALYDAERNLRRTIQVCHIAVVEALDAGVSRLTAQHIQAANNAG
;
A
#
# COMPACT_ATOMS: atom_id res chain seq x y z
N MET A 1 -23.17 22.09 -10.81
CA MET A 1 -22.72 21.48 -12.09
C MET A 1 -23.18 20.04 -12.07
N ASN A 2 -23.71 19.51 -13.17
CA ASN A 2 -24.13 18.11 -13.23
C ASN A 2 -22.92 17.24 -13.58
N LEU A 3 -22.85 16.06 -12.96
CA LEU A 3 -21.79 15.10 -13.24
C LEU A 3 -21.95 14.56 -14.66
N SER A 4 -20.85 14.38 -15.39
CA SER A 4 -20.87 13.82 -16.75
C SER A 4 -19.75 12.83 -16.95
N LEU A 5 -19.95 11.86 -17.85
CA LEU A 5 -18.90 10.91 -18.24
C LEU A 5 -17.65 11.65 -18.77
N LYS A 6 -17.86 12.74 -19.51
CA LYS A 6 -16.76 13.57 -20.01
C LYS A 6 -15.91 14.12 -18.86
N ALA A 7 -16.53 14.63 -17.81
CA ALA A 7 -15.80 15.10 -16.63
C ALA A 7 -15.00 13.96 -15.96
N LEU A 8 -15.54 12.74 -15.91
CA LEU A 8 -14.81 11.59 -15.38
C LEU A 8 -13.56 11.24 -16.18
N ARG A 9 -13.67 11.25 -17.51
CA ARG A 9 -12.56 10.98 -18.42
C ARG A 9 -11.51 12.09 -18.34
N ASP A 10 -11.93 13.34 -18.46
CA ASP A 10 -11.03 14.50 -18.53
C ASP A 10 -10.22 14.65 -17.21
N HIS A 11 -10.77 14.21 -16.07
CA HIS A 11 -10.07 14.17 -14.77
C HIS A 11 -9.44 12.81 -14.42
N ASN A 12 -9.49 11.81 -15.30
CA ASN A 12 -8.95 10.46 -15.07
C ASN A 12 -9.42 9.80 -13.75
N VAL A 13 -10.68 10.03 -13.36
CA VAL A 13 -11.21 9.65 -12.03
C VAL A 13 -11.03 8.15 -11.72
N PHE A 14 -11.20 7.31 -12.73
CA PHE A 14 -11.11 5.85 -12.61
C PHE A 14 -9.76 5.26 -13.02
N ARG A 15 -8.67 6.04 -12.99
CA ARG A 15 -7.32 5.50 -13.18
C ARG A 15 -7.03 4.41 -12.14
N SER A 16 -6.84 3.17 -12.58
CA SER A 16 -6.63 2.01 -11.71
C SER A 16 -5.19 1.88 -11.19
N THR A 17 -4.22 2.41 -11.93
CA THR A 17 -2.79 2.44 -11.56
C THR A 17 -2.45 3.76 -10.89
N LEU A 18 -2.62 3.79 -9.58
CA LEU A 18 -2.22 4.91 -8.73
C LEU A 18 -0.76 4.75 -8.28
N GLN A 19 -0.10 5.89 -8.03
CA GLN A 19 1.17 5.87 -7.33
C GLN A 19 0.94 5.62 -5.85
N HIS A 20 1.90 4.99 -5.17
CA HIS A 20 1.72 4.52 -3.79
C HIS A 20 1.34 5.63 -2.80
N HIS A 21 1.86 6.85 -2.99
CA HIS A 21 1.53 7.99 -2.14
C HIS A 21 0.07 8.46 -2.29
N ASP A 22 -0.59 8.19 -3.42
CA ASP A 22 -1.99 8.54 -3.66
C ASP A 22 -2.97 7.50 -3.10
N LEU A 23 -2.51 6.27 -2.83
CA LEU A 23 -3.37 5.15 -2.42
C LEU A 23 -4.13 5.46 -1.12
N GLY A 24 -3.43 5.96 -0.10
CA GLY A 24 -4.05 6.26 1.19
C GLY A 24 -5.08 7.38 1.12
N ALA A 25 -4.86 8.38 0.26
CA ALA A 25 -5.76 9.51 0.08
C ALA A 25 -7.08 9.12 -0.60
N LEU A 26 -7.02 8.14 -1.49
CA LEU A 26 -8.17 7.63 -2.25
C LEU A 26 -8.85 6.42 -1.59
N HIS A 27 -8.30 5.95 -0.47
CA HIS A 27 -8.88 4.87 0.32
C HIS A 27 -10.21 5.29 0.96
N VAL A 28 -11.20 4.41 0.88
CA VAL A 28 -12.41 4.50 1.69
C VAL A 28 -12.32 3.40 2.73
N SER A 29 -12.39 3.77 4.01
CA SER A 29 -12.28 2.84 5.13
C SER A 29 -13.24 1.65 4.97
N PHE A 30 -12.68 0.44 4.98
CA PHE A 30 -13.44 -0.79 5.03
C PHE A 30 -14.26 -0.89 6.30
N ASP A 31 -13.73 -0.40 7.43
CA ASP A 31 -14.45 -0.37 8.70
C ASP A 31 -15.75 0.43 8.59
N SER A 32 -15.71 1.55 7.85
CA SER A 32 -16.90 2.35 7.54
C SER A 32 -17.84 1.66 6.53
N LEU A 33 -17.28 0.97 5.52
CA LEU A 33 -18.07 0.29 4.49
C LEU A 33 -18.77 -0.97 5.01
N VAL A 34 -18.15 -1.68 5.96
CA VAL A 34 -18.65 -2.93 6.53
C VAL A 34 -19.39 -2.69 7.85
N GLY A 35 -19.08 -1.60 8.56
CA GLY A 35 -19.71 -1.22 9.82
C GLY A 35 -19.09 -1.87 11.06
N ASN A 36 -17.81 -2.23 11.03
CA ASN A 36 -17.07 -2.76 12.18
C ASN A 36 -15.61 -2.29 12.16
N SER A 37 -14.86 -2.37 13.27
CA SER A 37 -13.47 -1.89 13.35
C SER A 37 -12.43 -3.00 13.13
N SER A 38 -12.69 -3.90 12.18
CA SER A 38 -11.90 -5.14 12.04
C SER A 38 -10.67 -5.02 11.13
N THR A 39 -10.53 -3.91 10.40
CA THR A 39 -9.50 -3.70 9.37
C THR A 39 -8.59 -2.51 9.69
N GLU A 40 -9.04 -1.28 9.47
CA GLU A 40 -8.18 -0.10 9.68
C GLU A 40 -7.90 0.13 11.16
N GLY A 41 -8.93 0.11 12.01
CA GLY A 41 -8.79 0.25 13.46
C GLY A 41 -7.95 -0.87 14.06
N ARG A 42 -8.16 -2.11 13.62
CA ARG A 42 -7.35 -3.24 14.09
C ARG A 42 -5.88 -3.12 13.69
N LEU A 43 -5.58 -2.67 12.47
CA LEU A 43 -4.21 -2.43 12.01
C LEU A 43 -3.57 -1.29 12.80
N TRP A 44 -4.29 -0.19 13.00
CA TRP A 44 -3.85 0.94 13.81
C TRP A 44 -3.47 0.50 15.22
N ASP A 45 -4.38 -0.18 15.91
CA ASP A 45 -4.18 -0.60 17.29
C ASP A 45 -3.03 -1.60 17.44
N ALA A 46 -2.91 -2.55 16.51
CA ALA A 46 -1.82 -3.53 16.53
C ALA A 46 -0.45 -2.88 16.29
N VAL A 47 -0.36 -1.94 15.35
CA VAL A 47 0.87 -1.19 15.12
C VAL A 47 1.28 -0.38 16.35
N HIS A 48 0.34 0.29 17.03
CA HIS A 48 0.64 1.05 18.25
C HIS A 48 1.05 0.17 19.44
N ARG A 49 0.65 -1.10 19.45
CA ARG A 49 1.15 -2.12 20.39
C ARG A 49 2.46 -2.76 19.94
N SER A 50 3.01 -2.33 18.80
CA SER A 50 4.20 -2.88 18.15
C SER A 50 4.07 -4.37 17.83
N GLU A 51 2.86 -4.82 17.50
CA GLU A 51 2.60 -6.21 17.14
C GLU A 51 2.95 -6.46 15.66
N PRO A 52 3.55 -7.63 15.34
CA PRO A 52 3.68 -8.08 13.97
C PRO A 52 2.31 -8.38 13.34
N CYS A 53 2.01 -7.68 12.24
CA CYS A 53 0.71 -7.73 11.59
C CYS A 53 0.77 -8.41 10.22
N ALA A 54 -0.21 -9.26 9.93
CA ALA A 54 -0.44 -9.81 8.58
C ALA A 54 -1.68 -9.14 7.96
N VAL A 55 -1.55 -8.47 6.81
CA VAL A 55 -2.67 -7.92 6.05
C VAL A 55 -2.98 -8.85 4.88
N ILE A 56 -4.04 -9.64 5.00
CA ILE A 56 -4.34 -10.78 4.13
C ILE A 56 -5.39 -10.40 3.09
N GLY A 57 -5.10 -10.62 1.80
CA GLY A 57 -6.06 -10.40 0.71
C GLY A 57 -5.48 -10.68 -0.66
N THR A 58 -6.33 -10.87 -1.67
CA THR A 58 -5.90 -11.11 -3.05
C THR A 58 -5.23 -9.88 -3.67
N SER A 59 -4.60 -10.05 -4.83
CA SER A 59 -4.04 -8.91 -5.58
C SER A 59 -5.16 -7.94 -5.98
N GLY A 60 -4.94 -6.64 -5.78
CA GLY A 60 -5.93 -5.61 -6.07
C GLY A 60 -7.12 -5.53 -5.10
N SER A 61 -7.12 -6.28 -3.98
CA SER A 61 -8.20 -6.23 -2.97
C SER A 61 -8.23 -4.96 -2.13
N GLY A 62 -7.11 -4.23 -2.04
CA GLY A 62 -6.97 -3.01 -1.23
C GLY A 62 -5.94 -3.07 -0.10
N LYS A 63 -5.14 -4.14 0.03
CA LYS A 63 -4.07 -4.27 1.05
C LYS A 63 -3.20 -3.01 1.15
N SER A 64 -2.53 -2.64 0.06
CA SER A 64 -1.64 -1.47 -0.01
C SER A 64 -2.39 -0.16 0.25
N SER A 65 -3.68 -0.09 -0.09
CA SER A 65 -4.54 1.08 0.17
C SER A 65 -4.81 1.25 1.66
N VAL A 66 -5.15 0.17 2.36
CA VAL A 66 -5.35 0.14 3.82
C VAL A 66 -4.05 0.49 4.55
N ILE A 67 -2.95 -0.18 4.20
CA ILE A 67 -1.63 0.11 4.79
C ILE A 67 -1.27 1.57 4.57
N SER A 68 -1.46 2.11 3.36
CA SER A 68 -1.17 3.52 3.06
C SER A 68 -2.11 4.51 3.75
N HIS A 69 -3.35 4.11 4.04
CA HIS A 69 -4.31 4.94 4.75
C HIS A 69 -3.98 5.02 6.25
N VAL A 70 -3.67 3.87 6.86
CA VAL A 70 -3.38 3.74 8.30
C VAL A 70 -1.97 4.19 8.65
N LEU A 71 -1.00 3.94 7.76
CA LEU A 71 0.44 4.19 7.95
C LEU A 71 0.97 5.14 6.87
N GLY A 72 0.12 6.07 6.42
CA GLY A 72 0.53 7.08 5.45
C GLY A 72 1.59 8.02 6.03
N PRO A 73 2.32 8.76 5.17
CA PRO A 73 3.40 9.66 5.61
C PRO A 73 2.96 10.83 6.50
N LEU A 74 1.64 11.00 6.69
CA LEU A 74 1.04 12.09 7.48
C LEU A 74 0.59 11.65 8.86
N VAL A 75 0.80 10.39 9.22
CA VAL A 75 0.38 9.84 10.51
C VAL A 75 1.38 10.33 11.58
N PRO A 76 0.91 11.00 12.64
CA PRO A 76 1.78 11.45 13.71
C PRO A 76 2.42 10.24 14.41
N ASP A 77 3.61 10.43 14.96
CA ASP A 77 4.30 9.49 15.85
C ASP A 77 4.69 8.14 15.22
N ILE A 78 4.56 7.98 13.89
CA ILE A 78 4.93 6.77 13.14
C ILE A 78 5.91 7.12 12.02
N ALA A 79 6.93 6.28 11.88
CA ALA A 79 7.87 6.29 10.76
C ALA A 79 7.69 5.01 9.91
N PRO A 80 6.83 5.03 8.88
CA PRO A 80 6.63 3.88 8.00
C PRO A 80 7.82 3.69 7.05
N LEU A 81 8.40 2.49 7.03
CA LEU A 81 9.56 2.11 6.24
C LEU A 81 9.15 1.02 5.26
N ARG A 82 8.84 1.41 4.03
CA ARG A 82 8.33 0.46 3.01
C ARG A 82 9.46 -0.25 2.31
N VAL A 83 9.48 -1.56 2.44
CA VAL A 83 10.43 -2.43 1.75
C VAL A 83 9.96 -2.67 0.33
N MET A 84 10.50 -1.90 -0.61
CA MET A 84 10.29 -2.11 -2.04
C MET A 84 11.24 -3.21 -2.51
N VAL A 85 10.71 -4.40 -2.81
CA VAL A 85 11.53 -5.48 -3.35
C VAL A 85 11.54 -5.39 -4.87
N ALA A 86 12.54 -4.69 -5.42
CA ALA A 86 12.57 -4.36 -6.84
C ALA A 86 12.93 -5.53 -7.77
N HIS A 87 13.48 -6.63 -7.24
CA HIS A 87 13.90 -7.78 -8.05
C HIS A 87 13.57 -9.09 -7.33
N ALA A 88 12.99 -10.05 -8.05
CA ALA A 88 12.92 -11.43 -7.61
C ALA A 88 14.36 -11.91 -7.41
N LEU A 89 14.73 -12.17 -6.15
CA LEU A 89 16.00 -12.80 -5.83
C LEU A 89 16.03 -14.16 -6.53
N GLN A 90 17.16 -14.52 -7.14
CA GLN A 90 17.30 -15.87 -7.64
C GLN A 90 17.23 -16.87 -6.47
N PRO A 91 16.78 -18.12 -6.68
CA PRO A 91 16.63 -19.10 -5.59
C PRO A 91 17.87 -19.36 -4.73
N ASP A 92 19.05 -19.12 -5.28
CA ASP A 92 20.35 -19.22 -4.61
C ASP A 92 20.76 -17.96 -3.84
N GLU A 93 20.03 -16.85 -3.99
CA GLU A 93 20.30 -15.56 -3.34
C GLU A 93 19.49 -15.35 -2.05
N TYR A 94 18.58 -16.27 -1.70
CA TYR A 94 17.79 -16.22 -0.46
C TYR A 94 18.63 -16.48 0.80
N THR A 95 19.40 -15.48 1.21
CA THR A 95 20.18 -15.49 2.45
C THR A 95 19.89 -14.25 3.28
N LEU A 96 19.97 -14.39 4.61
CA LEU A 96 19.74 -13.28 5.54
C LEU A 96 20.67 -12.07 5.27
N PRO A 97 21.96 -12.26 4.91
CA PRO A 97 22.81 -11.13 4.52
C PRO A 97 22.29 -10.31 3.34
N HIS A 98 21.69 -10.93 2.32
CA HIS A 98 21.11 -10.21 1.17
C HIS A 98 19.84 -9.47 1.57
N LEU A 99 18.98 -10.08 2.38
CA LEU A 99 17.81 -9.40 2.93
C LEU A 99 18.22 -8.17 3.74
N ALA A 100 19.23 -8.30 4.60
CA ALA A 100 19.74 -7.18 5.39
C ALA A 100 20.28 -6.04 4.49
N ASP A 101 21.03 -6.37 3.44
CA ASP A 101 21.49 -5.39 2.44
C ASP A 101 20.32 -4.67 1.76
N GLN A 102 19.30 -5.43 1.36
CA GLN A 102 18.13 -4.89 0.69
C GLN A 102 17.34 -3.95 1.62
N LEU A 103 17.21 -4.29 2.90
CA LEU A 103 16.58 -3.44 3.90
C LEU A 103 17.38 -2.15 4.09
N LEU A 104 18.70 -2.24 4.26
CA LEU A 104 19.57 -1.06 4.36
C LEU A 104 19.50 -0.18 3.11
N HIS A 105 19.46 -0.79 1.92
CA HIS A 105 19.32 -0.06 0.66
C HIS A 105 17.96 0.62 0.55
N THR A 106 16.87 -0.07 0.93
CA THR A 106 15.53 0.51 0.97
C THR A 106 15.48 1.72 1.90
N LEU A 107 16.05 1.59 3.11
CA LEU A 107 16.10 2.66 4.09
C LEU A 107 16.90 3.87 3.57
N ARG A 108 17.98 3.60 2.84
CA ARG A 108 18.75 4.63 2.15
C ARG A 108 17.91 5.37 1.11
N ASP A 109 17.25 4.62 0.22
CA ASP A 109 16.43 5.18 -0.85
C ASP A 109 15.29 6.01 -0.30
N GLU A 110 14.65 5.57 0.79
CA GLU A 110 13.58 6.31 1.45
C GLU A 110 14.11 7.61 2.11
N ALA A 111 15.32 7.58 2.68
CA ALA A 111 15.99 8.77 3.19
C ALA A 111 16.27 9.79 2.07
N GLU A 112 16.80 9.32 0.93
CA GLU A 112 17.12 10.15 -0.24
C GLU A 112 15.85 10.75 -0.89
N ARG A 113 14.76 9.98 -0.96
CA ARG A 113 13.46 10.46 -1.46
C ARG A 113 12.87 11.54 -0.57
N THR A 114 12.92 11.36 0.74
CA THR A 114 12.44 12.36 1.71
C THR A 114 13.19 13.68 1.54
N LEU A 115 14.52 13.62 1.39
CA LEU A 115 15.35 14.81 1.14
C LEU A 115 15.00 15.52 -0.19
N SER A 116 14.71 14.75 -1.23
CA SER A 116 14.42 15.28 -2.57
C SER A 116 13.02 15.90 -2.67
N SER A 117 12.01 15.29 -2.04
CA SER A 117 10.65 15.82 -1.97
C SER A 117 10.59 17.20 -1.29
N ASP A 118 11.50 17.50 -0.36
CA ASP A 118 11.61 18.80 0.29
C ASP A 118 12.16 19.89 -0.64
N VAL A 119 13.11 19.55 -1.51
CA VAL A 119 13.65 20.47 -2.53
C VAL A 119 12.55 20.83 -3.53
N ASP A 120 11.77 19.84 -3.96
CA ASP A 120 10.65 20.05 -4.88
C ASP A 120 9.48 20.80 -4.22
N ALA A 121 9.19 20.57 -2.93
CA ALA A 121 8.20 21.35 -2.20
C ALA A 121 8.63 22.81 -1.98
N ALA A 122 9.93 23.07 -1.81
CA ALA A 122 10.49 24.42 -1.71
C ALA A 122 10.50 25.17 -3.06
N LEU A 123 10.71 24.45 -4.17
CA LEU A 123 10.71 24.99 -5.53
C LEU A 123 9.29 25.06 -6.16
N GLY A 124 8.37 24.21 -5.72
CA GLY A 124 7.03 24.00 -6.26
C GLY A 124 5.97 25.04 -5.91
N LYS A 125 6.32 26.18 -5.30
CA LYS A 125 5.39 27.29 -5.02
C LYS A 125 4.78 27.95 -6.27
N HIS A 126 5.04 27.47 -7.49
CA HIS A 126 4.62 28.11 -8.73
C HIS A 126 3.73 27.31 -9.70
N THR A 127 3.28 26.09 -9.38
CA THR A 127 2.36 25.38 -10.28
C THR A 127 1.34 24.52 -9.50
N GLN A 128 0.18 25.09 -9.19
CA GLN A 128 -0.89 24.42 -8.43
C GLN A 128 -1.91 23.72 -9.36
N THR A 129 -1.98 22.39 -9.27
CA THR A 129 -3.18 21.60 -9.57
C THR A 129 -3.79 21.10 -8.25
N THR A 130 -5.11 21.22 -8.13
CA THR A 130 -5.91 21.21 -6.88
C THR A 130 -5.87 19.90 -6.07
N THR A 131 -5.24 18.83 -6.56
CA THR A 131 -5.00 17.59 -5.80
C THR A 131 -3.95 17.75 -4.69
N THR A 132 -3.14 18.80 -4.73
CA THR A 132 -2.08 19.08 -3.73
C THR A 132 -2.56 19.84 -2.49
N ARG A 133 -3.85 20.18 -2.33
CA ARG A 133 -4.29 21.04 -1.21
C ARG A 133 -4.15 20.45 0.20
N ARG A 134 -3.73 19.18 0.33
CA ARG A 134 -3.38 18.55 1.63
C ARG A 134 -1.89 18.24 1.80
N THR A 135 -1.00 18.64 0.88
CA THR A 135 0.46 18.47 1.03
C THR A 135 1.12 19.57 1.88
N GLY A 136 0.33 20.43 2.54
CA GLY A 136 0.79 21.66 3.18
C GLY A 136 1.49 21.55 4.54
N ALA A 137 1.79 20.35 5.04
CA ALA A 137 2.47 20.19 6.35
C ALA A 137 3.56 19.10 6.35
N VAL A 138 4.09 18.74 5.18
CA VAL A 138 4.86 17.50 4.98
C VAL A 138 6.37 17.61 5.31
N GLY A 139 6.98 18.79 5.33
CA GLY A 139 8.46 18.89 5.36
C GLY A 139 9.13 19.02 6.75
N GLY A 140 8.39 18.85 7.85
CA GLY A 140 8.92 19.15 9.19
C GLY A 140 9.56 17.95 9.90
N GLY A 141 8.83 16.84 9.97
CA GLY A 141 9.13 15.73 10.89
C GLY A 141 10.16 14.72 10.41
N MET A 142 10.38 14.57 9.09
CA MET A 142 11.33 13.57 8.54
C MET A 142 12.61 14.18 7.96
N ARG A 143 12.75 15.52 8.00
CA ARG A 143 13.89 16.24 7.42
C ARG A 143 15.23 15.93 8.12
N TRP A 144 15.20 15.65 9.42
CA TRP A 144 16.39 15.23 10.17
C TRP A 144 16.76 13.76 9.88
N LEU A 145 15.75 12.93 9.62
CA LEU A 145 15.86 11.51 9.28
C LEU A 145 16.68 11.34 8.00
N GLY A 146 16.37 12.09 6.94
CA GLY A 146 17.14 12.09 5.70
C GLY A 146 18.63 12.41 5.88
N ILE A 147 18.98 13.43 6.67
CA ILE A 147 20.37 13.91 6.82
C ILE A 147 21.21 13.01 7.73
N LYS A 148 20.63 12.55 8.87
CA LYS A 148 21.33 11.69 9.83
C LYS A 148 21.41 10.26 9.32
N LEU A 149 20.31 9.75 8.74
CA LEU A 149 20.25 8.41 8.18
C LEU A 149 21.11 8.27 6.93
N ALA A 150 21.13 9.24 6.03
CA ALA A 150 22.04 9.19 4.88
C ALA A 150 23.51 9.19 5.32
N LYS A 151 23.89 9.95 6.36
CA LYS A 151 25.26 9.95 6.90
C LYS A 151 25.62 8.66 7.63
N ASP A 152 24.70 8.11 8.43
CA ASP A 152 24.93 6.87 9.17
C ASP A 152 24.96 5.66 8.22
N ILE A 153 24.05 5.63 7.23
CA ILE A 153 24.03 4.64 6.16
C ILE A 153 25.24 4.82 5.24
N GLU A 154 25.63 6.03 4.83
CA GLU A 154 26.84 6.25 4.01
C GLU A 154 28.09 5.78 4.77
N ARG A 155 28.19 6.09 6.06
CA ARG A 155 29.28 5.63 6.93
C ARG A 155 29.28 4.10 7.12
N GLN A 156 28.11 3.45 7.09
CA GLN A 156 27.96 1.99 7.22
C GLN A 156 27.99 1.24 5.87
N THR A 157 27.64 1.86 4.74
CA THR A 157 27.64 1.25 3.40
C THR A 157 28.95 1.46 2.66
N THR A 158 29.80 2.38 3.13
CA THR A 158 31.23 2.38 2.74
C THR A 158 31.98 1.15 3.32
N ILE A 159 31.34 0.38 4.23
CA ILE A 159 31.84 -0.89 4.74
C ILE A 159 31.39 -2.00 3.77
N GLU A 160 32.34 -2.37 2.90
CA GLU A 160 32.47 -3.56 2.05
C GLU A 160 31.27 -4.52 1.91
N ARG A 161 31.00 -4.96 0.66
CA ARG A 161 30.10 -6.08 0.28
C ARG A 161 30.33 -7.40 1.05
N ASN A 162 31.37 -7.48 1.90
CA ASN A 162 31.76 -8.62 2.72
C ASN A 162 31.44 -8.45 4.22
N SER A 163 30.68 -7.41 4.62
CA SER A 163 30.24 -7.25 6.00
C SER A 163 29.43 -8.47 6.47
N SER A 164 29.66 -8.87 7.73
CA SER A 164 28.99 -10.04 8.29
C SER A 164 27.50 -9.76 8.50
N LEU A 165 26.67 -10.82 8.59
CA LEU A 165 25.25 -10.66 8.96
C LEU A 165 25.09 -9.89 10.28
N HIS A 166 26.01 -10.10 11.23
CA HIS A 166 26.00 -9.41 12.51
C HIS A 166 26.18 -7.90 12.33
N ASP A 167 27.18 -7.48 11.56
CA ASP A 167 27.43 -6.05 11.28
C ASP A 167 26.23 -5.39 10.59
N LYS A 168 25.61 -6.10 9.63
CA LYS A 168 24.41 -5.61 8.92
C LYS A 168 23.19 -5.53 9.83
N THR A 169 23.03 -6.49 10.75
CA THR A 169 21.97 -6.49 11.76
C THR A 169 22.14 -5.30 12.69
N ASP A 170 23.36 -5.04 13.16
CA ASP A 170 23.65 -3.90 14.03
C ASP A 170 23.46 -2.56 13.31
N ALA A 171 23.85 -2.47 12.03
CA ALA A 171 23.56 -1.31 11.19
C ALA A 171 22.05 -1.04 11.10
N LEU A 172 21.26 -2.06 10.75
CA LEU A 172 19.81 -1.96 10.66
C LEU A 172 19.18 -1.55 12.01
N ARG A 173 19.63 -2.13 13.12
CA ARG A 173 19.19 -1.75 14.46
C ARG A 173 19.51 -0.29 14.77
N ASN A 174 20.72 0.16 14.49
CA ASN A 174 21.13 1.55 14.74
C ASN A 174 20.28 2.56 13.96
N VAL A 175 19.91 2.22 12.72
CA VAL A 175 18.96 3.00 11.93
C VAL A 175 17.60 3.10 12.64
N LEU A 176 17.02 1.96 13.03
CA LEU A 176 15.69 1.93 13.65
C LEU A 176 15.68 2.60 15.04
N LEU A 177 16.73 2.43 15.84
CA LEU A 177 16.92 3.13 17.12
C LEU A 177 17.07 4.64 16.92
N SER A 178 17.72 5.07 15.84
CA SER A 178 17.83 6.50 15.53
C SER A 178 16.47 7.12 15.22
N ILE A 179 15.60 6.40 14.50
CA ILE A 179 14.20 6.80 14.27
C ILE A 179 13.46 6.94 15.60
N ALA A 180 13.58 5.92 16.45
CA ALA A 180 12.87 5.89 17.71
C ALA A 180 13.38 6.89 18.75
N SER A 181 14.64 7.34 18.64
CA SER A 181 15.20 8.39 19.49
C SER A 181 14.52 9.75 19.32
N GLU A 182 13.65 9.88 18.32
CA GLU A 182 12.93 11.11 17.99
C GLU A 182 11.42 10.94 18.18
N ASP A 183 11.06 10.05 19.12
CA ASP A 183 9.70 9.77 19.55
C ASP A 183 8.78 9.26 18.43
N LEU A 184 9.36 8.68 17.37
CA LEU A 184 8.64 8.02 16.28
C LEU A 184 8.70 6.51 16.44
N LEU A 185 7.58 5.82 16.27
CA LEU A 185 7.53 4.36 16.17
C LEU A 185 8.00 3.91 14.78
N PRO A 186 9.13 3.18 14.65
CA PRO A 186 9.53 2.60 13.38
C PRO A 186 8.59 1.46 12.98
N VAL A 187 8.07 1.48 11.76
CA VAL A 187 7.17 0.44 11.24
C VAL A 187 7.69 -0.09 9.92
N LEU A 188 8.21 -1.32 9.91
CA LEU A 188 8.67 -1.96 8.69
C LEU A 188 7.50 -2.58 7.94
N ILE A 189 7.35 -2.22 6.66
CA ILE A 189 6.20 -2.61 5.83
C ILE A 189 6.70 -3.41 4.63
N PHE A 190 6.36 -4.69 4.58
CA PHE A 190 6.52 -5.55 3.40
C PHE A 190 5.21 -5.52 2.60
N ASP A 191 5.14 -4.63 1.61
CA ASP A 191 4.02 -4.54 0.65
C ASP A 191 4.39 -5.24 -0.66
N ASP A 192 3.40 -5.60 -1.48
CA ASP A 192 3.61 -6.28 -2.78
C ASP A 192 4.53 -7.52 -2.72
N THR A 193 4.40 -8.34 -1.66
CA THR A 193 5.22 -9.57 -1.48
C THR A 193 5.03 -10.58 -2.62
N ASP A 194 3.96 -10.50 -3.40
CA ASP A 194 3.74 -11.32 -4.60
C ASP A 194 4.85 -11.10 -5.62
N ARG A 195 5.28 -9.86 -5.83
CA ARG A 195 6.39 -9.59 -6.78
C ARG A 195 7.69 -10.27 -6.39
N TRP A 196 7.87 -10.55 -5.11
CA TRP A 196 9.06 -11.16 -4.56
C TRP A 196 9.01 -12.70 -4.61
N LEU A 197 7.81 -13.27 -4.53
CA LEU A 197 7.62 -14.71 -4.33
C LEU A 197 7.22 -15.47 -5.61
N ILE A 198 7.08 -14.79 -6.76
CA ILE A 198 6.73 -15.43 -8.04
C ILE A 198 7.90 -16.23 -8.64
N GLY A 199 7.67 -17.50 -8.97
CA GLY A 199 8.57 -18.34 -9.77
C GLY A 199 8.41 -19.84 -9.49
N ASP A 200 9.17 -20.69 -10.20
CA ASP A 200 9.12 -22.17 -10.04
C ASP A 200 9.48 -22.66 -8.62
N THR A 201 9.97 -21.77 -7.76
CA THR A 201 10.38 -22.04 -6.37
C THR A 201 9.52 -21.30 -5.34
N GLU A 202 8.39 -20.71 -5.75
CA GLU A 202 7.51 -19.87 -4.93
C GLU A 202 7.25 -20.43 -3.53
N ALA A 203 6.84 -21.70 -3.42
CA ALA A 203 6.54 -22.31 -2.12
C ALA A 203 7.76 -22.33 -1.17
N ALA A 204 8.95 -22.64 -1.70
CA ALA A 204 10.17 -22.66 -0.91
C ALA A 204 10.61 -21.26 -0.49
N THR A 205 10.41 -20.26 -1.36
CA THR A 205 10.72 -18.86 -1.05
C THR A 205 9.76 -18.29 -0.01
N VAL A 206 8.45 -18.52 -0.19
CA VAL A 206 7.41 -18.14 0.77
C VAL A 206 7.77 -18.72 2.13
N GLN A 207 8.02 -20.02 2.20
CA GLN A 207 8.40 -20.67 3.45
C GLN A 207 9.69 -20.09 4.04
N TRP A 208 10.74 -19.89 3.23
CA TRP A 208 11.99 -19.29 3.68
C TRP A 208 11.78 -17.90 4.30
N PHE A 209 10.93 -17.07 3.70
CA PHE A 209 10.61 -15.75 4.25
C PHE A 209 9.94 -15.83 5.60
N PHE A 210 8.81 -16.52 5.65
CA PHE A 210 7.98 -16.55 6.85
C PHE A 210 8.69 -17.29 8.00
N ASP A 211 9.49 -18.31 7.70
CA ASP A 211 10.18 -19.10 8.73
C ASP A 211 11.53 -18.52 9.17
N LYS A 212 12.35 -18.03 8.22
CA LYS A 212 13.72 -17.59 8.50
C LYS A 212 13.85 -16.09 8.56
N SER A 213 13.32 -15.37 7.58
CA SER A 213 13.48 -13.91 7.48
C SER A 213 12.70 -13.17 8.54
N LEU A 214 11.40 -13.47 8.68
CA LEU A 214 10.56 -12.83 9.69
C LEU A 214 11.06 -13.14 11.09
N ARG A 215 11.39 -14.40 11.35
CA ARG A 215 11.99 -14.82 12.62
C ARG A 215 13.27 -14.04 12.92
N TRP A 216 14.20 -13.95 11.97
CA TRP A 216 15.43 -13.19 12.16
C TRP A 216 15.15 -11.71 12.45
N LEU A 217 14.23 -11.07 11.72
CA LEU A 217 13.84 -9.68 11.98
C LEU A 217 13.29 -9.49 13.39
N LEU A 218 12.38 -10.36 13.82
CA LEU A 218 11.72 -10.26 15.11
C LEU A 218 12.71 -10.53 16.26
N GLU A 219 13.48 -11.61 16.17
CA GLU A 219 14.42 -12.03 17.23
C GLU A 219 15.69 -11.18 17.26
N SER A 220 16.22 -10.75 16.11
CA SER A 220 17.53 -10.10 16.03
C SER A 220 17.45 -8.59 15.88
N CYS A 221 16.42 -8.06 15.23
CA CYS A 221 16.30 -6.61 15.00
C CYS A 221 15.31 -5.96 15.95
N PHE A 222 14.16 -6.59 16.22
CA PHE A 222 13.02 -5.95 16.89
C PHE A 222 12.91 -6.28 18.37
N SER A 223 13.73 -7.21 18.88
CA SER A 223 13.79 -7.59 20.31
C SER A 223 14.54 -6.57 21.17
N VAL A 224 14.36 -5.27 20.89
CA VAL A 224 15.14 -4.17 21.44
C VAL A 224 14.22 -3.07 21.96
N GLU A 225 14.69 -2.31 22.94
CA GLU A 225 13.98 -1.11 23.39
C GLU A 225 14.50 0.12 22.64
N PRO A 226 13.61 1.00 22.14
CA PRO A 226 12.13 0.89 22.11
C PRO A 226 11.59 -0.08 21.05
N PRO A 227 10.34 -0.58 21.21
CA PRO A 227 9.76 -1.58 20.33
C PRO A 227 9.50 -1.04 18.92
N MET A 228 9.47 -1.95 17.95
CA MET A 228 9.29 -1.67 16.52
C MET A 228 8.14 -2.51 15.98
N SER A 229 7.39 -2.00 15.01
CA SER A 229 6.26 -2.74 14.43
C SER A 229 6.61 -3.33 13.06
N LEU A 230 5.98 -4.46 12.73
CA LEU A 230 6.07 -5.11 11.44
C LEU A 230 4.68 -5.19 10.79
N VAL A 231 4.57 -4.90 9.50
CA VAL A 231 3.37 -5.16 8.69
C VAL A 231 3.76 -5.92 7.43
N VAL A 232 3.13 -7.06 7.19
CA VAL A 232 3.36 -7.89 6.01
C VAL A 232 2.06 -8.02 5.23
N ALA A 233 2.05 -7.62 3.96
CA ALA A 233 0.98 -7.95 3.04
C ALA A 233 1.08 -9.44 2.67
N VAL A 234 -0.01 -10.20 2.84
CA VAL A 234 -0.03 -11.65 2.62
C VAL A 234 -1.09 -11.98 1.58
N HIS A 235 -0.74 -12.82 0.61
CA HIS A 235 -1.69 -13.28 -0.39
C HIS A 235 -2.26 -14.66 -0.03
N PRO A 236 -3.57 -14.89 -0.23
CA PRO A 236 -4.20 -16.16 0.12
C PRO A 236 -3.58 -17.41 -0.54
N HIS A 237 -3.03 -17.30 -1.75
CA HIS A 237 -2.42 -18.44 -2.45
C HIS A 237 -1.15 -18.96 -1.76
N TYR A 238 -0.52 -18.18 -0.88
CA TYR A 238 0.58 -18.68 -0.04
C TYR A 238 0.13 -19.82 0.88
N PHE A 239 -1.17 -19.90 1.17
CA PHE A 239 -1.77 -20.95 1.99
C PHE A 239 -2.11 -22.23 1.21
N ASP A 240 -1.89 -22.25 -0.12
CA ASP A 240 -2.20 -23.42 -0.95
C ASP A 240 -1.28 -24.61 -0.61
N ASN A 241 -0.04 -24.33 -0.20
CA ASN A 241 0.99 -25.34 0.10
C ASN A 241 1.37 -25.41 1.59
N VAL A 242 1.08 -24.36 2.38
CA VAL A 242 1.44 -24.27 3.80
C VAL A 242 0.22 -23.86 4.60
N ALA A 243 -0.04 -24.50 5.74
CA ALA A 243 -1.20 -24.15 6.55
C ALA A 243 -1.11 -22.69 7.04
N GLN A 244 -2.23 -21.97 7.02
CA GLN A 244 -2.26 -20.56 7.45
C GLN A 244 -1.68 -20.35 8.86
N ALA A 245 -1.97 -21.23 9.81
CA ALA A 245 -1.45 -21.12 11.17
C ALA A 245 0.07 -21.32 11.25
N GLU A 246 0.65 -22.13 10.36
CA GLU A 246 2.09 -22.35 10.26
C GLU A 246 2.77 -21.13 9.62
N LEU A 247 2.24 -20.66 8.50
CA LEU A 247 2.82 -19.53 7.77
C LEU A 247 2.78 -18.22 8.58
N LEU A 248 1.72 -18.02 9.37
CA LEU A 248 1.51 -16.82 10.17
C LEU A 248 2.00 -16.97 11.61
N ALA A 249 2.78 -18.01 11.95
CA ALA A 249 3.16 -18.33 13.33
C ALA A 249 3.90 -17.18 14.06
N TYR A 250 4.55 -16.28 13.33
CA TYR A 250 5.26 -15.11 13.86
C TYR A 250 4.51 -13.78 13.68
N LEU A 251 3.27 -13.83 13.20
CA LEU A 251 2.44 -12.65 12.94
C LEU A 251 1.21 -12.69 13.86
N ASP A 252 1.33 -12.01 15.00
CA ASP A 252 0.35 -12.02 16.10
C ASP A 252 -1.04 -11.56 15.68
N THR A 253 -1.09 -10.56 14.79
CA THR A 253 -2.35 -9.92 14.39
C THR A 253 -2.64 -10.13 12.90
N PRO A 254 -3.38 -11.21 12.54
CA PRO A 254 -3.89 -11.39 11.19
C PRO A 254 -5.14 -10.55 10.94
N ILE A 255 -5.12 -9.79 9.85
CA ILE A 255 -6.16 -8.86 9.41
C ILE A 255 -6.55 -9.20 7.98
N THR A 256 -7.74 -9.76 7.80
CA THR A 256 -8.25 -10.10 6.47
C THR A 256 -8.99 -8.92 5.87
N ILE A 257 -8.64 -8.52 4.64
CA ILE A 257 -9.38 -7.52 3.88
C ILE A 257 -10.81 -8.03 3.68
N PRO A 258 -11.83 -7.29 4.14
CA PRO A 258 -13.19 -7.78 4.11
C PRO A 258 -13.76 -7.73 2.69
N ARG A 259 -14.72 -8.62 2.45
CA ARG A 259 -15.60 -8.54 1.29
C ARG A 259 -16.50 -7.31 1.43
N LEU A 260 -16.61 -6.52 0.36
CA LEU A 260 -17.59 -5.43 0.33
C LEU A 260 -19.03 -5.99 0.39
N PRO A 261 -19.92 -5.40 1.20
CA PRO A 261 -21.23 -5.99 1.49
C PRO A 261 -22.25 -5.88 0.35
N GLY A 262 -22.03 -5.01 -0.64
CA GLY A 262 -22.98 -4.82 -1.74
C GLY A 262 -22.69 -3.62 -2.64
N PRO A 263 -23.57 -3.37 -3.63
CA PRO A 263 -23.50 -2.22 -4.53
C PRO A 263 -23.36 -0.85 -3.84
N PRO A 264 -23.99 -0.58 -2.66
CA PRO A 264 -23.79 0.69 -1.95
C PRO A 264 -22.33 0.96 -1.54
N ALA A 265 -21.54 -0.07 -1.25
CA ALA A 265 -20.14 0.11 -0.90
C ALA A 265 -19.29 0.51 -2.12
N ILE A 266 -19.51 -0.14 -3.27
CA ILE A 266 -18.91 0.26 -4.55
C ILE A 266 -19.30 1.69 -4.92
N ARG A 267 -20.59 2.04 -4.76
CA ARG A 267 -21.09 3.40 -4.98
C ARG A 267 -20.29 4.41 -4.17
N ARG A 268 -20.09 4.14 -2.88
CA ARG A 268 -19.34 5.05 -1.99
C ARG A 268 -17.89 5.23 -2.44
N ILE A 269 -17.22 4.16 -2.86
CA ILE A 269 -15.85 4.19 -3.40
C ILE A 269 -15.79 5.07 -4.66
N LEU A 270 -16.70 4.85 -5.61
CA LEU A 270 -16.74 5.64 -6.86
C LEU A 270 -17.05 7.11 -6.58
N GLN A 271 -18.02 7.41 -5.71
CA GLN A 271 -18.34 8.78 -5.29
C GLN A 271 -17.15 9.47 -4.65
N TYR A 272 -16.45 8.79 -3.72
CA TYR A 272 -15.29 9.37 -3.07
C TYR A 272 -14.19 9.72 -4.06
N ARG A 273 -13.93 8.86 -5.04
CA ARG A 273 -12.96 9.16 -6.11
C ARG A 273 -13.39 10.36 -6.94
N ILE A 274 -14.67 10.46 -7.30
CA ILE A 274 -15.20 11.64 -8.00
C ILE A 274 -14.98 12.90 -7.16
N GLU A 275 -15.33 12.87 -5.87
CA GLU A 275 -15.10 13.98 -4.93
C GLU A 275 -13.63 14.43 -4.94
N GLN A 276 -12.68 13.50 -4.85
CA GLN A 276 -11.25 13.82 -4.80
C GLN A 276 -10.69 14.38 -6.11
N TYR A 277 -11.10 13.84 -7.26
CA TYR A 277 -10.53 14.21 -8.56
C TYR A 277 -11.21 15.40 -9.24
N THR A 278 -12.50 15.61 -8.96
CA THR A 278 -13.30 16.61 -9.67
C THR A 278 -13.74 17.78 -8.78
N GLY A 279 -13.63 17.63 -7.45
CA GLY A 279 -14.11 18.62 -6.48
C GLY A 279 -15.64 18.70 -6.36
N TYR A 280 -16.38 17.79 -7.00
CA TYR A 280 -17.83 17.70 -6.83
C TYR A 280 -18.13 17.11 -5.45
N HIS A 281 -18.72 17.89 -4.57
CA HIS A 281 -19.17 17.40 -3.26
C HIS A 281 -20.47 16.59 -3.43
N HIS A 282 -20.52 15.39 -2.85
CA HIS A 282 -21.69 14.49 -2.90
C HIS A 282 -22.23 14.23 -4.32
N PRO A 283 -21.40 13.70 -5.23
CA PRO A 283 -21.80 13.45 -6.60
C PRO A 283 -22.93 12.42 -6.68
N ASP A 284 -23.96 12.74 -7.45
CA ASP A 284 -25.02 11.79 -7.76
C ASP A 284 -24.60 10.90 -8.93
N LEU A 285 -24.32 9.63 -8.63
CA LEU A 285 -23.93 8.65 -9.65
C LEU A 285 -25.06 8.33 -10.64
N THR A 286 -26.33 8.61 -10.31
CA THR A 286 -27.45 8.36 -11.22
C THR A 286 -27.43 9.26 -12.46
N ASP A 287 -26.66 10.36 -12.42
CA ASP A 287 -26.43 11.22 -13.58
C ASP A 287 -25.67 10.52 -14.70
N ILE A 288 -24.77 9.60 -14.35
CA ILE A 288 -23.80 8.98 -15.25
C ILE A 288 -23.90 7.45 -15.33
N MET A 289 -24.69 6.83 -14.47
CA MET A 289 -24.75 5.38 -14.33
C MET A 289 -26.14 4.94 -13.89
N THR A 290 -26.66 3.90 -14.53
CA THR A 290 -27.92 3.27 -14.12
C THR A 290 -27.72 2.31 -12.94
N THR A 291 -28.80 1.97 -12.23
CA THR A 291 -28.74 1.05 -11.09
C THR A 291 -28.19 -0.33 -11.48
N ASP A 292 -28.64 -0.88 -12.61
CA ASP A 292 -28.14 -2.15 -13.16
C ASP A 292 -26.66 -2.07 -13.56
N GLY A 293 -26.17 -0.90 -13.98
CA GLY A 293 -24.75 -0.66 -14.21
C GLY A 293 -23.94 -0.80 -12.92
N LEU A 294 -24.41 -0.22 -11.82
CA LEU A 294 -23.75 -0.35 -10.52
C LEU A 294 -23.79 -1.80 -10.00
N ASP A 295 -24.91 -2.49 -10.17
CA ASP A 295 -25.05 -3.89 -9.79
C ASP A 295 -24.09 -4.78 -10.60
N ALA A 296 -23.91 -4.51 -11.90
CA ALA A 296 -22.93 -5.19 -12.74
C ALA A 296 -21.49 -4.95 -12.28
N ILE A 297 -21.13 -3.73 -11.85
CA ILE A 297 -19.80 -3.44 -11.28
C ILE A 297 -19.60 -4.22 -9.98
N TYR A 298 -20.61 -4.27 -9.11
CA TYR A 298 -20.51 -5.06 -7.89
C TYR A 298 -20.37 -6.55 -8.20
N ALA A 299 -21.13 -7.10 -9.16
CA ALA A 299 -21.01 -8.50 -9.57
C ALA A 299 -19.61 -8.83 -10.10
N LEU A 300 -18.98 -7.92 -10.86
CA LEU A 300 -17.60 -8.04 -11.30
C LEU A 300 -16.63 -8.10 -10.11
N TYR A 301 -16.73 -7.15 -9.18
CA TYR A 301 -15.94 -7.17 -7.95
C TYR A 301 -16.16 -8.46 -7.17
N ASP A 302 -17.41 -8.92 -7.09
CA ASP A 302 -17.80 -10.05 -6.27
C ASP A 302 -17.20 -11.37 -6.77
N ALA A 303 -17.08 -11.51 -8.10
CA ALA A 303 -16.47 -12.66 -8.75
C ALA A 303 -14.96 -12.78 -8.46
N GLU A 304 -14.22 -11.67 -8.51
CA GLU A 304 -12.74 -11.71 -8.48
C GLU A 304 -12.11 -11.19 -7.18
N ARG A 305 -12.89 -10.50 -6.33
CA ARG A 305 -12.39 -9.76 -5.16
C ARG A 305 -11.29 -8.74 -5.49
N ASN A 306 -11.30 -8.22 -6.71
CA ASN A 306 -10.26 -7.34 -7.23
C ASN A 306 -10.83 -5.94 -7.52
N LEU A 307 -10.68 -5.03 -6.54
CA LEU A 307 -11.15 -3.66 -6.65
C LEU A 307 -10.36 -2.86 -7.72
N ARG A 308 -9.06 -3.12 -7.85
CA ARG A 308 -8.21 -2.48 -8.87
C ARG A 308 -8.71 -2.78 -10.28
N ARG A 309 -9.00 -4.06 -10.58
CA ARG A 309 -9.59 -4.50 -11.85
C ARG A 309 -10.99 -3.93 -12.04
N THR A 310 -11.82 -3.94 -11.01
CA THR A 310 -13.17 -3.36 -11.05
C THR A 310 -13.14 -1.88 -11.46
N ILE A 311 -12.22 -1.09 -10.88
CA ILE A 311 -12.04 0.33 -11.22
C ILE A 311 -11.49 0.49 -12.65
N GLN A 312 -10.60 -0.40 -13.09
CA GLN A 312 -10.10 -0.40 -14.47
C GLN A 312 -11.23 -0.64 -15.49
N VAL A 313 -12.12 -1.60 -15.23
CA VAL A 313 -13.28 -1.83 -16.09
C VAL A 313 -14.20 -0.61 -16.13
N CYS A 314 -14.40 0.08 -14.99
CA CYS A 314 -15.13 1.34 -14.98
C CYS A 314 -14.47 2.41 -15.87
N HIS A 315 -13.14 2.49 -15.87
CA HIS A 315 -12.40 3.41 -16.74
C HIS A 315 -12.62 3.10 -18.22
N ILE A 316 -12.46 1.84 -18.62
CA ILE A 316 -12.69 1.39 -20.00
C ILE A 316 -14.13 1.69 -20.42
N ALA A 317 -15.11 1.34 -19.58
CA ALA A 317 -16.53 1.60 -19.85
C ALA A 317 -16.84 3.09 -20.05
N VAL A 318 -16.23 3.99 -19.26
CA VAL A 318 -16.38 5.45 -19.45
C VAL A 318 -15.84 5.90 -20.81
N VAL A 319 -14.66 5.40 -21.21
CA VAL A 319 -14.05 5.76 -22.49
C VAL A 319 -14.90 5.27 -23.65
N GLU A 320 -15.26 3.99 -23.67
CA GLU A 320 -16.05 3.39 -24.74
C GLU A 320 -17.46 4.01 -24.87
N ALA A 321 -18.14 4.27 -23.75
CA ALA A 321 -19.46 4.90 -23.78
C ALA A 321 -19.40 6.32 -24.34
N LEU A 322 -18.35 7.09 -24.01
CA LEU A 322 -18.15 8.43 -24.55
C LEU A 322 -17.89 8.42 -26.06
N ASP A 323 -17.07 7.48 -26.54
CA ASP A 323 -16.78 7.34 -27.96
C ASP A 323 -18.04 6.91 -28.74
N ALA A 324 -18.94 6.16 -28.11
CA ALA A 324 -20.26 5.82 -28.65
C ALA A 324 -21.31 6.95 -28.51
N GLY A 325 -20.96 8.11 -27.93
CA GLY A 325 -21.89 9.24 -27.73
C GLY A 325 -22.94 9.01 -26.64
N VAL A 326 -22.72 8.03 -25.76
CA VAL A 326 -23.62 7.69 -24.66
C VAL A 326 -23.30 8.56 -23.44
N SER A 327 -24.35 9.00 -22.73
CA SER A 327 -24.23 9.87 -21.54
C SER A 327 -24.30 9.13 -20.21
N ARG A 328 -24.72 7.85 -20.21
CA ARG A 328 -24.90 7.02 -19.00
C ARG A 328 -24.44 5.58 -19.21
N LEU A 329 -23.68 5.07 -18.25
CA LEU A 329 -23.27 3.67 -18.20
C LEU A 329 -24.42 2.77 -17.76
N THR A 330 -24.51 1.60 -18.39
CA THR A 330 -25.49 0.54 -18.11
C THR A 330 -24.77 -0.78 -17.87
N ALA A 331 -25.48 -1.83 -17.45
CA ALA A 331 -24.88 -3.15 -17.27
C ALA A 331 -24.15 -3.65 -18.53
N GLN A 332 -24.69 -3.37 -19.72
CA GLN A 332 -24.09 -3.77 -21.00
C GLN A 332 -22.72 -3.11 -21.23
N HIS A 333 -22.57 -1.83 -20.88
CA HIS A 333 -21.28 -1.13 -21.00
C HIS A 333 -20.22 -1.73 -20.08
N ILE A 334 -20.61 -2.10 -18.85
CA ILE A 334 -19.70 -2.72 -17.88
C ILE A 334 -19.28 -4.12 -18.35
N GLN A 335 -20.22 -4.90 -18.89
CA GLN A 335 -19.92 -6.22 -19.44
C GLN A 335 -19.03 -6.16 -20.69
N ALA A 336 -19.31 -5.22 -21.61
CA ALA A 336 -18.49 -5.00 -22.80
C ALA A 336 -17.05 -4.64 -22.41
N ALA A 337 -16.88 -3.68 -21.50
CA ALA A 337 -15.57 -3.25 -21.00
C ALA A 337 -14.82 -4.38 -20.28
N ASN A 338 -15.52 -5.26 -19.55
CA ASN A 338 -14.89 -6.40 -18.90
C ASN A 338 -14.36 -7.43 -19.91
N ASN A 339 -15.04 -7.62 -21.04
CA ASN A 339 -14.62 -8.54 -22.08
C ASN A 339 -13.47 -7.98 -22.96
N ALA A 340 -13.29 -6.66 -22.97
CA ALA A 340 -12.32 -5.97 -23.82
C ALA A 340 -10.91 -5.89 -23.23
N GLY A 341 -10.74 -6.07 -21.92
CA GLY A 341 -9.45 -5.97 -21.23
C GLY A 341 -9.23 -7.09 -20.24
#